data_AF-A0A961IH74-F1
#
_entry.id   AF-A0A961IH74-F1
#
_cell.length_a   1.000
_cell.length_b   1.000
_cell.length_c   1.000
_cell.angle_alpha   90.00
_cell.angle_beta   90.00
_cell.angle_gamma   90.00
#
_symmetry.space_group_name_H-M   'P 1'
#
loop_
_entity.id
_entity.type
_entity.pdbx_description
1 polymer ?
#
loop_
_entity_poly.entity_id
_entity_poly.type
_entity_poly.pdbx_seq_one_letter_code
_entity_poly.pdbx_strand_id
1 'polypeptide(L)'
;HALAGLIKPTDGHIRIDGRCYFESTGRLHLLPEQRRVGYVFQDIRLFPHMSVKRNLLYGNSATNRSTVSQKDSSWNFAELVERLELNGLLERPAMELSGGERKKTAIARALLSQPDVLLLDEPYAGLDAAGARTLNGLIRSAMTEFNLPVIITAHQSDQLISITDSLYSIESNRLQVTADDSD
;
A
#
# COMPACT_ATOMS: atom_id res chain seq x y z
N HIS A 1 -1.57 7.54 8.24
CA HIS A 1 -0.97 8.84 7.81
C HIS A 1 0.42 9.16 8.35
N ALA A 2 0.68 9.15 9.67
CA ALA A 2 1.98 9.56 10.24
C ALA A 2 3.18 8.74 9.70
N LEU A 3 3.00 7.43 9.51
CA LEU A 3 3.99 6.53 8.89
C LEU A 3 4.42 7.02 7.49
N ALA A 4 3.45 7.42 6.66
CA ALA A 4 3.67 7.96 5.32
C ALA A 4 4.26 9.38 5.29
N GLY A 5 4.40 10.06 6.44
CA GLY A 5 4.94 11.42 6.52
C GLY A 5 3.96 12.53 6.15
N LEU A 6 2.68 12.19 5.92
CA LEU A 6 1.64 13.17 5.61
C LEU A 6 1.24 14.03 6.81
N ILE A 7 1.53 13.55 8.02
CA ILE A 7 1.35 14.26 9.28
C ILE A 7 2.63 14.08 10.09
N LYS A 8 3.15 15.17 10.67
CA LYS A 8 4.28 15.14 11.58
C LYS A 8 3.80 14.77 13.00
N PRO A 9 4.29 13.68 13.61
CA PRO A 9 3.97 13.37 15.00
C PRO A 9 4.51 14.44 15.96
N THR A 10 3.88 14.56 17.13
CA THR A 10 4.31 15.50 18.18
C THR A 10 5.52 14.98 18.95
N ASP A 11 5.56 13.67 19.23
CA ASP A 11 6.63 13.03 19.98
C ASP A 11 6.83 11.56 19.55
N GLY A 12 7.90 10.92 20.02
CA GLY A 12 8.26 9.53 19.74
C GLY A 12 9.13 9.35 18.50
N HIS A 13 9.09 8.15 17.93
CA HIS A 13 9.87 7.80 16.74
C HIS A 13 9.10 6.85 15.81
N ILE A 14 9.49 6.85 14.53
CA ILE A 14 9.00 5.91 13.51
C ILE A 14 10.21 5.25 12.89
N ARG A 15 10.27 3.92 12.95
CA ARG A 15 11.32 3.09 12.34
C ARG A 15 10.68 1.96 11.55
N ILE A 16 11.18 1.70 10.35
CA ILE A 16 10.77 0.59 9.48
C ILE A 16 12.04 -0.09 9.02
N ASP A 17 12.15 -1.41 9.24
CA ASP A 17 13.32 -2.21 8.90
C ASP A 17 14.65 -1.57 9.37
N GLY A 18 14.69 -1.13 10.64
CA GLY A 18 15.84 -0.45 11.25
C GLY A 18 16.10 0.98 10.78
N ARG A 19 15.52 1.43 9.66
CA ARG A 19 15.65 2.81 9.16
C ARG A 19 14.72 3.75 9.91
N CYS A 20 15.25 4.88 10.39
CA CYS A 20 14.47 5.90 11.08
C CYS A 20 13.86 6.93 10.12
N TYR A 21 12.56 7.17 10.26
CA TYR A 21 11.76 8.03 9.40
C TYR A 21 11.37 9.33 10.13
N PHE A 22 11.22 9.24 11.44
CA PHE A 22 10.92 10.33 12.33
C PHE A 22 11.50 10.04 13.72
N GLU A 23 12.08 11.04 14.37
CA GLU A 23 12.50 10.98 15.76
C GLU A 23 12.43 12.39 16.37
N SER A 24 11.67 12.54 17.45
CA SER A 24 11.45 13.84 18.10
C SER A 24 12.73 14.38 18.75
N THR A 25 13.49 13.52 19.42
CA THR A 25 14.73 13.86 20.15
C THR A 25 15.88 14.23 19.21
N GLY A 26 16.03 13.52 18.09
CA GLY A 26 17.07 13.72 17.09
C GLY A 26 16.74 14.77 16.00
N ARG A 27 15.55 15.38 16.03
CA ARG A 27 15.02 16.29 14.99
C ARG A 27 15.03 15.69 13.57
N LEU A 28 14.92 14.37 13.45
CA LEU A 28 14.79 13.71 12.14
C LEU A 28 13.32 13.70 11.70
N HIS A 29 13.06 14.15 10.47
CA HIS A 29 11.74 14.02 9.85
C HIS A 29 11.92 13.88 8.34
N LEU A 30 11.82 12.65 7.83
CA LEU A 30 11.82 12.41 6.38
C LEU A 30 10.51 12.91 5.78
N LEU A 31 10.58 13.55 4.60
CA LEU A 31 9.42 13.92 3.80
C LEU A 31 8.77 12.66 3.18
N PRO A 32 7.47 12.69 2.83
CA PRO A 32 6.77 11.52 2.26
C PRO A 32 7.51 10.82 1.12
N GLU A 33 8.05 11.58 0.17
CA GLU A 33 8.78 11.08 -0.99
C GLU A 33 10.12 10.40 -0.65
N GLN A 34 10.64 10.60 0.56
CA GLN A 34 11.88 10.00 1.04
C GLN A 34 11.66 8.69 1.81
N ARG A 35 10.40 8.38 2.16
CA ARG A 35 10.01 7.27 3.05
C ARG A 35 9.79 5.94 2.33
N ARG A 36 9.78 5.90 1.00
CA ARG A 36 9.51 4.67 0.21
C ARG A 36 8.25 3.92 0.71
N VAL A 37 7.21 4.67 1.09
CA VAL A 37 5.95 4.11 1.59
C VAL A 37 4.94 4.06 0.44
N GLY A 38 4.38 2.89 0.17
CA GLY A 38 3.24 2.75 -0.72
C GLY A 38 1.97 3.07 0.06
N TYR A 39 1.28 4.16 -0.26
CA TYR A 39 0.04 4.54 0.43
C TYR A 39 -1.15 4.50 -0.54
N VAL A 40 -2.17 3.72 -0.19
CA VAL A 40 -3.46 3.68 -0.89
C VAL A 40 -4.51 4.27 0.04
N PHE A 41 -5.03 5.44 -0.34
CA PHE A 41 -6.09 6.14 0.39
C PHE A 41 -7.46 5.48 0.16
N GLN A 42 -8.37 5.66 1.13
CA GLN A 42 -9.79 5.30 1.02
C GLN A 42 -10.42 5.97 -0.22
N ASP A 43 -10.26 7.29 -0.32
CA ASP A 43 -10.57 8.04 -1.55
C ASP A 43 -9.47 7.83 -2.59
N ILE A 44 -9.81 7.20 -3.71
CA ILE A 44 -8.83 6.80 -4.71
C ILE A 44 -8.23 8.02 -5.41
N ARG A 45 -6.93 8.27 -5.16
CA ARG A 45 -6.17 9.39 -5.75
C ARG A 45 -5.32 8.94 -6.93
N LEU A 46 -5.94 8.80 -8.10
CA LEU A 46 -5.25 8.63 -9.38
C LEU A 46 -5.03 10.00 -10.05
N PHE A 47 -4.06 10.08 -10.95
CA PHE A 47 -3.86 11.25 -11.80
C PHE A 47 -4.94 11.23 -12.91
N PRO A 48 -5.90 12.16 -12.88
CA PRO A 48 -7.10 12.08 -13.72
C PRO A 48 -6.80 12.31 -15.21
N HIS A 49 -5.74 13.07 -15.49
CA HIS A 49 -5.28 13.42 -16.83
C HIS A 49 -4.32 12.36 -17.43
N MET A 50 -4.08 11.27 -16.72
CA MET A 50 -3.17 10.20 -17.15
C MET A 50 -3.96 8.93 -17.47
N SER A 51 -3.44 8.15 -18.43
CA SER A 51 -3.93 6.80 -18.67
C SER A 51 -3.65 5.88 -17.47
N VAL A 52 -4.30 4.72 -17.42
CA VAL A 52 -4.02 3.67 -16.43
C VAL A 52 -2.55 3.31 -16.43
N LYS A 53 -1.97 3.03 -17.60
CA LYS A 53 -0.55 2.71 -17.75
C LYS A 53 0.37 3.78 -17.19
N ARG A 54 0.09 5.06 -17.47
CA ARG A 54 0.86 6.19 -16.92
C ARG A 54 0.71 6.31 -15.41
N ASN A 55 -0.50 6.09 -14.88
CA ASN A 55 -0.72 6.03 -13.44
C ASN A 55 0.11 4.92 -12.79
N LEU A 56 0.09 3.71 -13.35
CA LEU A 56 0.83 2.56 -12.85
C LEU A 56 2.33 2.81 -12.79
N LEU A 57 2.88 3.46 -13.82
CA LEU A 57 4.33 3.69 -13.95
C LEU A 57 4.82 4.97 -13.27
N TYR A 58 3.92 5.85 -12.79
CA TYR A 58 4.30 7.18 -12.27
C TYR A 58 5.29 7.10 -11.10
N GLY A 59 5.12 6.14 -10.20
CA GLY A 59 5.99 5.93 -9.04
C GLY A 59 7.18 5.01 -9.32
N ASN A 60 7.26 4.41 -10.51
CA ASN A 60 8.32 3.49 -10.89
C ASN A 60 9.54 4.29 -11.37
N SER A 61 10.25 4.92 -10.43
CA SER A 61 11.51 5.59 -10.75
C SER A 61 12.62 4.55 -10.90
N ALA A 62 12.65 3.96 -12.10
CA ALA A 62 13.86 3.37 -12.67
C ALA A 62 15.05 4.35 -12.70
N THR A 63 14.79 5.66 -12.54
CA THR A 63 15.71 6.79 -12.73
C THR A 63 16.47 7.24 -11.48
N ASN A 64 16.10 6.82 -10.27
CA ASN A 64 16.89 7.03 -9.04
C ASN A 64 17.81 5.83 -8.69
N ARG A 65 17.98 4.89 -9.63
CA ARG A 65 18.80 3.68 -9.45
C ARG A 65 20.29 3.98 -9.66
N SER A 66 20.90 4.67 -8.71
CA SER A 66 22.36 4.71 -8.58
C SER A 66 22.90 3.70 -7.56
N THR A 67 22.05 3.20 -6.66
CA THR A 67 22.49 2.28 -5.59
C THR A 67 21.30 1.49 -5.02
N VAL A 68 20.75 0.53 -5.74
CA VAL A 68 20.06 -0.61 -5.12
C VAL A 68 20.22 -1.80 -6.07
N SER A 69 20.86 -2.84 -5.55
CA SER A 69 20.97 -4.18 -6.13
C SER A 69 19.65 -4.59 -6.80
N GLN A 70 19.71 -5.28 -7.94
CA GLN A 70 18.57 -6.03 -8.46
C GLN A 70 18.04 -6.92 -7.33
N LYS A 71 16.99 -6.47 -6.63
CA LYS A 71 16.20 -7.36 -5.79
C LYS A 71 15.40 -8.17 -6.82
N ASP A 72 15.78 -9.43 -7.01
CA ASP A 72 15.05 -10.38 -7.88
C ASP A 72 13.57 -10.52 -7.49
N SER A 73 13.18 -10.00 -6.32
CA SER A 73 11.81 -9.91 -5.80
C SER A 73 11.17 -8.54 -6.10
N SER A 74 11.04 -8.15 -7.36
CA SER A 74 10.27 -6.94 -7.73
C SER A 74 9.02 -7.30 -8.53
N TRP A 75 7.90 -6.64 -8.23
CA TRP A 75 6.66 -6.82 -8.97
C TRP A 75 6.84 -6.53 -10.46
N ASN A 76 6.57 -7.54 -11.30
CA ASN A 76 6.59 -7.35 -12.74
C ASN A 76 5.32 -6.60 -13.19
N PHE A 77 5.50 -5.56 -14.01
CA PHE A 77 4.39 -4.79 -14.56
C PHE A 77 3.36 -5.67 -15.29
N ALA A 78 3.80 -6.56 -16.17
CA ALA A 78 2.90 -7.40 -16.96
C ALA A 78 2.09 -8.35 -16.09
N GLU A 79 2.76 -9.00 -15.14
CA GLU A 79 2.14 -9.92 -14.19
C GLU A 79 1.10 -9.20 -13.31
N LEU A 80 1.44 -8.01 -12.80
CA LEU A 80 0.53 -7.26 -11.93
C LEU A 80 -0.70 -6.76 -12.69
N VAL A 81 -0.52 -6.32 -13.94
CA VAL A 81 -1.60 -5.92 -14.83
C VAL A 81 -2.52 -7.11 -15.14
N GLU A 82 -1.96 -8.30 -15.33
CA GLU A 82 -2.71 -9.53 -15.56
C GLU A 82 -3.48 -9.98 -14.32
N ARG A 83 -2.82 -10.11 -13.16
CA ARG A 83 -3.44 -10.50 -11.88
C ARG A 83 -4.59 -9.57 -11.49
N LEU A 84 -4.54 -8.30 -11.88
CA LEU A 84 -5.56 -7.29 -11.58
C LEU A 84 -6.55 -7.04 -12.73
N GLU A 85 -6.46 -7.80 -13.82
CA GLU A 85 -7.34 -7.71 -14.98
C GLU A 85 -7.34 -6.31 -15.61
N LEU A 86 -6.20 -5.62 -15.60
CA LEU A 86 -6.05 -4.25 -16.10
C LEU A 86 -5.62 -4.19 -17.58
N ASN A 87 -5.35 -5.34 -18.21
CA ASN A 87 -4.81 -5.43 -19.59
C ASN A 87 -5.62 -4.61 -20.60
N GLY A 88 -6.96 -4.75 -20.60
CA GLY A 88 -7.85 -4.02 -21.52
C GLY A 88 -8.07 -2.55 -21.17
N LEU A 89 -7.49 -2.06 -20.07
CA LEU A 89 -7.74 -0.74 -19.50
C LEU A 89 -6.52 0.18 -19.59
N LEU A 90 -5.34 -0.34 -19.96
CA LEU A 90 -4.06 0.36 -19.87
C LEU A 90 -4.04 1.74 -20.54
N GLU A 91 -4.67 1.87 -21.71
CA GLU A 91 -4.68 3.11 -22.47
C GLU A 91 -5.86 4.03 -22.13
N ARG A 92 -6.82 3.57 -21.31
CA ARG A 92 -7.97 4.38 -20.90
C ARG A 92 -7.56 5.47 -19.89
N PRO A 93 -8.20 6.64 -19.91
CA PRO A 93 -8.10 7.62 -18.83
C PRO A 93 -8.54 7.02 -17.48
N ALA A 94 -7.81 7.31 -16.41
CA ALA A 94 -8.13 6.78 -15.08
C ALA A 94 -9.53 7.19 -14.55
N MET A 95 -10.08 8.30 -15.05
CA MET A 95 -11.40 8.81 -14.67
C MET A 95 -12.55 7.99 -15.26
N GLU A 96 -12.34 7.25 -16.35
CA GLU A 96 -13.38 6.45 -17.02
C GLU A 96 -13.56 5.06 -16.38
N LEU A 97 -12.65 4.68 -15.48
CA LEU A 97 -12.70 3.40 -14.78
C LEU A 97 -13.83 3.37 -13.76
N SER A 98 -14.36 2.18 -13.49
CA SER A 98 -15.20 1.91 -12.31
C SER A 98 -14.42 2.13 -10.99
N GLY A 99 -15.14 2.22 -9.87
CA GLY A 99 -14.52 2.37 -8.55
C GLY A 99 -13.52 1.24 -8.22
N GLY A 100 -13.89 -0.01 -8.52
CA GLY A 100 -13.03 -1.17 -8.31
C GLY A 100 -11.78 -1.15 -9.19
N GLU A 101 -11.91 -0.81 -10.48
CA GLU A 101 -10.77 -0.69 -11.41
C GLU A 101 -9.81 0.43 -11.00
N ARG A 102 -10.34 1.59 -10.56
CA ARG A 102 -9.51 2.67 -10.00
C ARG A 102 -8.74 2.19 -8.78
N LYS A 103 -9.37 1.40 -7.91
CA LYS A 103 -8.74 0.88 -6.70
C LYS A 103 -7.63 -0.12 -7.03
N LYS A 104 -7.90 -1.08 -7.92
CA LYS A 104 -6.90 -2.02 -8.45
C LYS A 104 -5.71 -1.26 -9.05
N THR A 105 -5.96 -0.21 -9.83
CA THR A 105 -4.91 0.65 -10.40
C THR A 105 -4.08 1.37 -9.33
N ALA A 106 -4.71 1.89 -8.28
CA ALA A 106 -4.02 2.60 -7.20
C ALA A 106 -3.09 1.67 -6.40
N ILE A 107 -3.55 0.45 -6.10
CA ILE A 107 -2.75 -0.55 -5.40
C ILE A 107 -1.59 -1.00 -6.30
N ALA A 108 -1.87 -1.27 -7.58
CA ALA A 108 -0.85 -1.68 -8.53
C ALA A 108 0.25 -0.62 -8.67
N ARG A 109 -0.11 0.67 -8.78
CA ARG A 109 0.84 1.79 -8.76
C ARG A 109 1.70 1.79 -7.49
N ALA A 110 1.09 1.57 -6.32
CA ALA A 110 1.82 1.54 -5.05
C ALA A 110 2.83 0.38 -5.02
N LEU A 111 2.46 -0.82 -5.47
CA LEU A 111 3.35 -1.98 -5.54
C LEU A 111 4.49 -1.77 -6.56
N LEU A 112 4.20 -1.20 -7.72
CA LEU A 112 5.19 -0.91 -8.77
C LEU A 112 6.22 0.14 -8.37
N SER A 113 5.93 0.97 -7.36
CA SER A 113 6.93 1.87 -6.76
C SER A 113 7.95 1.18 -5.85
N GLN A 114 7.85 -0.14 -5.68
CA GLN A 114 8.74 -0.96 -4.86
C GLN A 114 8.91 -0.39 -3.43
N PRO A 115 7.80 -0.25 -2.69
CA PRO A 115 7.84 0.36 -1.37
C PRO A 115 8.50 -0.57 -0.34
N ASP A 116 8.97 0.01 0.75
CA ASP A 116 9.49 -0.75 1.90
C ASP A 116 8.35 -1.18 2.85
N VAL A 117 7.18 -0.53 2.75
CA VAL A 117 5.93 -0.88 3.44
C VAL A 117 4.73 -0.43 2.62
N LEU A 118 3.67 -1.24 2.59
CA LEU A 118 2.38 -0.91 1.98
C LEU A 118 1.36 -0.58 3.05
N LEU A 119 0.71 0.57 2.92
CA LEU A 119 -0.35 1.05 3.79
C LEU A 119 -1.64 1.13 2.98
N LEU A 120 -2.67 0.42 3.44
CA LEU A 120 -3.97 0.33 2.79
C LEU A 120 -5.05 0.89 3.70
N ASP A 121 -5.65 2.00 3.29
CA ASP A 121 -6.68 2.70 4.04
C ASP A 121 -8.08 2.29 3.54
N GLU A 122 -8.78 1.46 4.31
CA GLU A 122 -10.08 0.86 3.94
C GLU A 122 -10.12 0.26 2.52
N PRO A 123 -9.21 -0.67 2.18
CA PRO A 123 -9.09 -1.15 0.81
C PRO A 123 -10.32 -1.95 0.36
N TYR A 124 -11.15 -2.46 1.27
CA TYR A 124 -12.34 -3.23 0.94
C TYR A 124 -13.58 -2.39 0.60
N ALA A 125 -13.59 -1.09 0.93
CA ALA A 125 -14.76 -0.25 0.72
C ALA A 125 -15.21 -0.22 -0.76
N GLY A 126 -16.47 -0.56 -1.03
CA GLY A 126 -17.03 -0.56 -2.39
C GLY A 126 -16.53 -1.68 -3.31
N LEU A 127 -15.87 -2.71 -2.78
CA LEU A 127 -15.59 -3.94 -3.53
C LEU A 127 -16.73 -4.96 -3.35
N ASP A 128 -17.03 -5.70 -4.40
CA ASP A 128 -17.86 -6.91 -4.31
C ASP A 128 -17.01 -8.10 -3.82
N ALA A 129 -17.67 -9.26 -3.64
CA ALA A 129 -17.00 -10.45 -3.14
C ALA A 129 -15.87 -10.95 -4.08
N ALA A 130 -16.00 -10.73 -5.40
CA ALA A 130 -14.96 -11.08 -6.36
C ALA A 130 -13.74 -10.17 -6.21
N GLY A 131 -13.95 -8.85 -6.18
CA GLY A 131 -12.90 -7.85 -5.98
C GLY A 131 -12.18 -8.02 -4.65
N ALA A 132 -12.90 -8.35 -3.57
CA ALA A 132 -12.30 -8.64 -2.27
C ALA A 132 -11.38 -9.88 -2.31
N ARG A 133 -11.78 -10.96 -3.01
CA ARG A 133 -10.92 -12.14 -3.20
C ARG A 133 -9.67 -11.82 -3.99
N THR A 134 -9.78 -11.04 -5.07
CA THR A 134 -8.62 -10.60 -5.86
C THR A 134 -7.66 -9.76 -5.03
N LEU A 135 -8.19 -8.81 -4.24
CA LEU A 135 -7.40 -8.00 -3.31
C LEU A 135 -6.68 -8.87 -2.27
N ASN A 136 -7.37 -9.86 -1.72
CA ASN A 136 -6.79 -10.77 -0.73
C ASN A 136 -5.62 -11.57 -1.31
N GLY A 137 -5.78 -12.12 -2.53
CA GLY A 137 -4.69 -12.80 -3.23
C GLY A 137 -3.47 -11.89 -3.42
N LEU A 138 -3.70 -10.62 -3.78
CA LEU A 138 -2.63 -9.64 -3.99
C LEU A 138 -1.88 -9.30 -2.70
N ILE A 139 -2.60 -9.02 -1.61
CA ILE A 139 -2.00 -8.72 -0.31
C ILE A 139 -1.17 -9.91 0.18
N ARG A 140 -1.72 -11.12 0.07
CA ARG A 140 -1.02 -12.34 0.45
C ARG A 140 0.26 -12.55 -0.37
N SER A 141 0.19 -12.29 -1.67
CA SER A 141 1.36 -12.34 -2.56
C SER A 141 2.41 -11.30 -2.14
N ALA A 142 2.00 -10.06 -1.84
CA ALA A 142 2.90 -9.01 -1.35
C ALA A 142 3.64 -9.43 -0.08
N MET A 143 2.92 -10.01 0.88
CA MET A 143 3.49 -10.48 2.14
C MET A 143 4.42 -11.69 1.95
N THR A 144 4.00 -12.68 1.17
CA THR A 144 4.70 -13.99 1.11
C THR A 144 5.73 -14.10 -0.01
N GLU A 145 5.46 -13.57 -1.20
CA GLU A 145 6.37 -13.65 -2.35
C GLU A 145 7.42 -12.53 -2.31
N PHE A 146 7.05 -11.34 -1.78
CA PHE A 146 7.89 -10.14 -1.81
C PHE A 146 8.40 -9.71 -0.44
N ASN A 147 8.00 -10.39 0.65
CA ASN A 147 8.32 -10.02 2.03
C ASN A 147 8.01 -8.54 2.31
N LEU A 148 6.93 -8.01 1.73
CA LEU A 148 6.51 -6.63 1.89
C LEU A 148 5.61 -6.51 3.12
N PRO A 149 6.00 -5.75 4.16
CA PRO A 149 5.11 -5.46 5.27
C PRO A 149 3.87 -4.70 4.78
N VAL A 150 2.69 -5.15 5.21
CA VAL A 150 1.40 -4.51 4.88
C VAL A 150 0.70 -4.11 6.15
N ILE A 151 0.22 -2.86 6.22
CA ILE A 151 -0.66 -2.38 7.28
C ILE A 151 -1.99 -2.01 6.65
N ILE A 152 -3.08 -2.57 7.19
CA ILE A 152 -4.44 -2.35 6.70
C ILE A 152 -5.24 -1.71 7.81
N THR A 153 -5.96 -0.64 7.49
CA THR A 153 -7.01 -0.09 8.37
C THR A 153 -8.38 -0.46 7.82
N ALA A 154 -9.26 -0.91 8.70
CA ALA A 154 -10.66 -1.16 8.37
C ALA A 154 -11.53 -0.89 9.61
N HIS A 155 -12.79 -0.56 9.37
CA HIS A 155 -13.78 -0.39 10.43
C HIS A 155 -14.43 -1.71 10.88
N GLN A 156 -14.38 -2.76 10.04
CA GLN A 156 -14.98 -4.07 10.32
C GLN A 156 -13.88 -5.14 10.34
N SER A 157 -13.78 -5.85 11.46
CA SER A 157 -12.75 -6.87 11.72
C SER A 157 -12.85 -8.10 10.81
N ASP A 158 -14.06 -8.50 10.43
CA ASP A 158 -14.32 -9.75 9.69
C ASP A 158 -13.57 -9.82 8.35
N GLN A 159 -13.30 -8.66 7.75
CA GLN A 159 -12.54 -8.56 6.49
C GLN A 159 -11.04 -8.78 6.67
N LEU A 160 -10.51 -8.54 7.88
CA LEU A 160 -9.09 -8.57 8.19
C LEU A 160 -8.62 -9.93 8.72
N ILE A 161 -9.46 -10.62 9.50
CA ILE A 161 -9.08 -11.85 10.22
C ILE A 161 -8.45 -12.90 9.29
N SER A 162 -9.00 -13.08 8.09
CA SER A 162 -8.51 -14.10 7.16
C SER A 162 -7.18 -13.76 6.46
N ILE A 163 -6.66 -12.54 6.63
CA ILE A 163 -5.52 -12.04 5.85
C ILE A 163 -4.40 -11.41 6.67
N THR A 164 -4.67 -10.98 7.90
CA THR A 164 -3.66 -10.35 8.75
C THR A 164 -3.00 -11.35 9.69
N ASP A 165 -1.68 -11.28 9.83
CA ASP A 165 -0.95 -12.07 10.83
C ASP A 165 -1.20 -11.58 12.26
N SER A 166 -1.59 -10.32 12.43
CA SER A 166 -1.89 -9.72 13.73
C SER A 166 -2.97 -8.66 13.60
N LEU A 167 -3.87 -8.60 14.57
CA LEU A 167 -4.95 -7.63 14.63
C LEU A 167 -4.77 -6.71 15.85
N TYR A 168 -4.89 -5.41 15.62
CA TYR A 168 -4.80 -4.40 16.67
C TYR A 168 -6.07 -3.55 16.69
N SER A 169 -6.62 -3.30 17.87
CA SER A 169 -7.72 -2.35 18.06
C SER A 169 -7.17 -1.00 18.52
N ILE A 170 -7.80 0.10 18.11
CA ILE A 170 -7.49 1.43 18.64
C ILE A 170 -8.76 1.98 19.28
N GLU A 171 -8.71 2.19 20.59
CA GLU A 171 -9.81 2.72 21.38
C GLU A 171 -9.33 3.94 22.17
N SER A 172 -10.10 5.03 22.13
CA SER A 172 -9.76 6.28 22.83
C SER A 172 -8.31 6.74 22.60
N ASN A 173 -7.83 6.66 21.35
CA ASN A 173 -6.46 6.97 20.93
C ASN A 173 -5.37 6.11 21.60
N ARG A 174 -5.70 4.91 22.07
CA ARG A 174 -4.75 3.93 22.58
C ARG A 174 -4.84 2.63 21.81
N LEU A 175 -3.69 2.09 21.46
CA LEU A 175 -3.59 0.77 20.86
C LEU A 175 -3.89 -0.28 21.93
N GLN A 176 -4.84 -1.15 21.66
CA GLN A 176 -5.05 -2.40 22.39
C GLN A 176 -4.56 -3.55 21.52
N VAL A 177 -3.69 -4.38 22.07
CA VAL A 177 -3.27 -5.61 21.41
C VAL A 177 -4.36 -6.64 21.66
N THR A 178 -5.03 -7.08 20.60
CA THR A 178 -5.94 -8.23 20.70
C THR A 178 -5.04 -9.46 20.81
N ALA A 179 -5.18 -10.24 21.88
CA ALA A 179 -4.44 -11.50 22.02
C ALA A 179 -4.80 -12.42 20.84
N ASP A 180 -3.80 -13.10 20.26
CA ASP A 180 -3.98 -14.01 19.13
C ASP A 180 -5.04 -15.08 19.44
N ASP A 181 -6.07 -15.18 18.61
CA ASP A 181 -6.92 -16.37 18.49
C ASP A 181 -6.16 -17.44 17.69
N SER A 182 -5.03 -17.89 18.23
CA SER A 182 -4.25 -19.00 17.71
C SER A 182 -4.05 -20.04 18.81
N ASP A 183 -5.13 -20.77 19.12
CA ASP A 183 -5.12 -22.11 19.74
C ASP A 183 -5.77 -23.11 18.77
#